data_AF-A0A839I7J2-F1
#
_entry.id   AF-A0A839I7J2-F1
#
_cell.length_a   1.000
_cell.length_b   1.000
_cell.length_c   1.000
_cell.angle_alpha   90.00
_cell.angle_beta   90.00
_cell.angle_gamma   90.00
#
_symmetry.space_group_name_H-M   'P 1'
#
loop_
_entity.id
_entity.type
_entity.pdbx_description
1 polymer ?
#
loop_
_entity_poly.entity_id
_entity_poly.type
_entity_poly.pdbx_seq_one_letter_code
_entity_poly.pdbx_strand_id
1 'polypeptide(L)'
;MKKWFIALLLPLVLAACSSGQTSGISVDSSTQKVVFGDNVLGGRLSVDQISTQDNNGLVRGIVSLTSKFSGDQQLQYRFYWYDDQGLEVNGSDSPWRTFIVRGLDTMSVQGVAMKPEATQFRIQIRTLE
;
A
#
# COMPACT_ATOMS: atom_id res chain seq x y z
N MET A 1 49.01 35.98 -2.99
CA MET A 1 48.70 34.62 -2.50
C MET A 1 47.39 34.60 -1.68
N LYS A 2 46.27 35.11 -2.22
CA LYS A 2 44.99 35.22 -1.49
C LYS A 2 43.76 34.84 -2.33
N LYS A 3 43.95 34.59 -3.63
CA LYS A 3 42.89 34.21 -4.57
C LYS A 3 42.71 32.69 -4.71
N TRP A 4 43.63 31.90 -4.16
CA TRP A 4 43.59 30.43 -4.27
C TRP A 4 42.78 29.75 -3.16
N PHE A 5 42.52 30.44 -2.05
CA PHE A 5 41.70 29.88 -0.95
C PHE A 5 40.19 29.91 -1.22
N ILE A 6 39.73 30.67 -2.21
CA ILE A 6 38.29 30.80 -2.54
C ILE A 6 37.82 29.67 -3.47
N ALA A 7 38.74 29.06 -4.23
CA ALA A 7 38.41 28.01 -5.19
C ALA A 7 38.17 26.62 -4.56
N LEU A 8 38.51 26.43 -3.28
CA LEU A 8 38.38 25.13 -2.60
C LEU A 8 37.07 24.99 -1.80
N LEU A 9 36.31 26.06 -1.62
CA LEU A 9 35.10 26.07 -0.78
C LEU A 9 33.80 25.84 -1.57
N LEU A 10 33.88 25.79 -2.90
CA LEU A 10 32.72 25.65 -3.78
C LEU A 10 32.11 24.23 -3.90
N PRO A 11 32.83 23.11 -3.72
CA PRO A 11 32.21 21.79 -3.86
C PRO A 11 31.43 21.32 -2.61
N LEU A 12 31.46 22.03 -1.49
CA LEU A 12 30.86 21.57 -0.23
C LEU A 12 29.36 21.91 -0.06
N VAL A 13 28.78 22.73 -0.94
CA VAL A 13 27.40 23.22 -0.81
C VAL A 13 26.37 22.29 -1.48
N LEU A 14 26.80 21.27 -2.23
CA LEU A 14 25.90 20.39 -2.99
C LEU A 14 25.38 19.17 -2.19
N ALA A 15 25.79 18.97 -0.94
CA ALA A 15 25.37 17.83 -0.12
C ALA A 15 24.13 18.10 0.78
N ALA A 16 23.51 19.28 0.70
CA ALA A 16 22.49 19.71 1.68
C ALA A 16 21.04 19.33 1.33
N CYS A 17 20.75 18.78 0.14
CA CYS A 17 19.37 18.50 -0.28
C CYS A 17 19.10 17.00 -0.38
N SER A 18 19.04 16.30 0.75
CA SER A 18 18.41 14.97 0.79
C SER A 18 17.73 14.68 2.14
N SER A 19 17.16 15.70 2.79
CA SER A 19 16.16 15.47 3.84
C SER A 19 14.79 15.30 3.21
N GLY A 20 14.67 14.32 2.30
CA GLY A 20 13.38 13.86 1.83
C GLY A 20 12.90 12.80 2.81
N GLN A 21 11.99 13.16 3.70
CA GLN A 21 11.19 12.17 4.43
C GLN A 21 10.28 11.50 3.40
N THR A 22 10.82 10.58 2.61
CA THR A 22 10.02 9.76 1.71
C THR A 22 9.26 8.80 2.62
N SER A 23 7.94 8.95 2.71
CA SER A 23 7.07 7.94 3.30
C SER A 23 7.43 6.61 2.64
N GLY A 24 8.20 5.79 3.34
CA GLY A 24 8.62 4.50 2.82
C GLY A 24 7.37 3.68 2.60
N ILE A 25 7.24 3.15 1.39
CA ILE A 25 6.34 2.05 1.10
C ILE A 25 7.06 0.81 1.63
N SER A 26 6.56 0.22 2.71
CA SER A 26 7.00 -1.09 3.17
C SER A 26 6.29 -2.18 2.36
N VAL A 27 7.04 -2.99 1.61
CA VAL A 27 6.52 -4.21 0.97
C VAL A 27 7.08 -5.40 1.75
N ASP A 28 6.23 -6.04 2.55
CA ASP A 28 6.58 -7.33 3.14
C ASP A 28 6.61 -8.37 2.01
N SER A 29 7.74 -9.09 1.86
CA SER A 29 7.96 -10.05 0.77
C SER A 29 6.98 -11.22 0.78
N SER A 30 6.32 -11.50 1.91
CA SER A 30 5.24 -12.51 2.03
C SER A 30 3.87 -11.96 1.59
N THR A 31 3.74 -10.65 1.45
CA THR A 31 2.47 -9.93 1.29
C THR A 31 2.45 -9.04 0.03
N GLN A 32 2.98 -9.54 -1.10
CA GLN A 32 3.15 -8.77 -2.35
C GLN A 32 1.84 -8.19 -2.95
N LYS A 33 0.68 -8.57 -2.41
CA LYS A 33 -0.65 -8.08 -2.79
C LYS A 33 -1.16 -6.92 -1.92
N VAL A 34 -0.51 -6.53 -0.82
CA VAL A 34 -0.97 -5.44 0.07
C VAL A 34 0.04 -4.30 0.08
N VAL A 35 -0.44 -3.08 -0.14
CA VAL A 35 0.35 -1.85 -0.08
C VAL A 35 -0.22 -0.94 0.99
N PHE A 36 0.61 -0.57 1.97
CA PHE A 36 0.25 0.43 2.97
C PHE A 36 0.67 1.83 2.51
N GLY A 37 -0.16 2.83 2.80
CA GLY A 37 0.08 4.23 2.42
C GLY A 37 1.28 4.86 3.13
N ASP A 38 1.68 4.32 4.29
CA ASP A 38 2.85 4.74 5.04
C ASP A 38 3.39 3.61 5.96
N ASN A 39 4.64 3.77 6.40
CA ASN A 39 5.31 2.81 7.28
C ASN A 39 4.66 2.67 8.67
N VAL A 40 4.05 3.73 9.20
CA VAL A 40 3.40 3.68 10.54
C VAL A 40 2.19 2.76 10.47
N LEU A 41 1.37 2.88 9.43
CA LEU A 41 0.26 1.99 9.18
C LEU A 41 0.73 0.56 8.91
N GLY A 42 1.76 0.37 8.09
CA GLY A 42 2.36 -0.95 7.85
C GLY A 42 2.89 -1.62 9.12
N GLY A 43 3.40 -0.85 10.07
CA GLY A 43 3.80 -1.36 11.39
C GLY A 43 2.64 -1.68 12.33
N ARG A 44 1.46 -1.10 12.10
CA ARG A 44 0.26 -1.27 12.94
C ARG A 44 -0.68 -2.38 12.48
N LEU A 45 -0.50 -2.91 11.28
CA LEU A 45 -1.33 -3.98 10.75
C LEU A 45 -0.49 -5.25 10.52
N SER A 46 -1.11 -6.40 10.77
CA SER A 46 -0.68 -7.71 10.29
C SER A 46 -1.56 -8.08 9.12
N VAL A 47 -0.98 -8.67 8.06
CA VAL A 47 -1.78 -9.33 7.03
C VAL A 47 -1.77 -10.82 7.33
N ASP A 48 -2.90 -11.33 7.81
CA ASP A 48 -2.95 -12.69 8.34
C ASP A 48 -3.20 -13.69 7.22
N GLN A 49 -4.11 -13.37 6.30
CA GLN A 49 -4.51 -14.23 5.20
C GLN A 49 -4.89 -13.42 3.97
N ILE A 50 -4.57 -13.96 2.79
CA ILE A 50 -4.98 -13.44 1.49
C ILE A 50 -5.62 -14.58 0.70
N SER A 51 -6.87 -14.38 0.27
CA SER A 51 -7.62 -15.37 -0.49
C SER A 51 -8.14 -14.79 -1.81
N THR A 52 -8.26 -15.65 -2.80
CA THR A 52 -8.86 -15.37 -4.10
C THR A 52 -9.92 -16.44 -4.35
N GLN A 53 -11.15 -16.03 -4.67
CA GLN A 53 -12.29 -16.91 -4.87
C GLN A 53 -12.95 -16.61 -6.21
N ASP A 54 -13.55 -17.63 -6.84
CA ASP A 54 -14.47 -17.43 -7.95
C ASP A 54 -15.78 -16.82 -7.42
N ASN A 55 -16.31 -15.85 -8.15
CA ASN A 55 -17.59 -15.24 -7.91
C ASN A 55 -18.38 -15.10 -9.21
N ASN A 56 -18.94 -16.22 -9.68
CA ASN A 56 -19.74 -16.31 -10.91
C ASN A 56 -18.93 -15.89 -12.16
N GLY A 57 -17.69 -16.39 -12.26
CA GLY A 57 -16.77 -16.05 -13.35
C GLY A 57 -16.05 -14.70 -13.20
N LEU A 58 -16.23 -14.03 -12.07
CA LEU A 58 -15.45 -12.86 -11.66
C LEU A 58 -14.56 -13.22 -10.48
N VAL A 59 -13.38 -12.62 -10.40
CA VAL A 59 -12.49 -12.83 -9.26
C VAL A 59 -12.93 -12.02 -8.04
N ARG A 60 -12.95 -12.66 -6.87
CA ARG A 60 -13.14 -12.02 -5.56
C ARG A 60 -11.86 -12.12 -4.74
N GLY A 61 -11.33 -10.97 -4.32
CA GLY A 61 -10.17 -10.87 -3.43
C GLY A 61 -10.61 -10.61 -2.00
N ILE A 62 -10.00 -11.31 -1.03
CA ILE A 62 -10.27 -11.15 0.40
C ILE A 62 -8.94 -11.05 1.14
N VAL A 63 -8.82 -10.06 2.03
CA VAL A 63 -7.63 -9.83 2.84
C VAL A 63 -8.02 -9.69 4.30
N SER A 64 -7.49 -10.58 5.14
CA SER A 64 -7.64 -10.53 6.60
C SER A 64 -6.50 -9.73 7.22
N LEU A 65 -6.86 -8.80 8.09
CA LEU A 65 -5.96 -7.87 8.74
C LEU A 65 -6.17 -7.91 10.26
N THR A 66 -5.10 -8.01 11.03
CA THR A 66 -5.13 -7.85 12.49
C THR A 66 -4.46 -6.55 12.89
N SER A 67 -5.13 -5.78 13.77
CA SER A 67 -4.50 -4.61 14.38
C SER A 67 -3.46 -5.03 15.41
N LYS A 68 -2.26 -4.46 15.28
CA LYS A 68 -1.19 -4.50 16.29
C LYS A 68 -1.25 -3.27 17.20
N PHE A 69 -2.23 -2.39 16.99
CA PHE A 69 -2.43 -1.17 17.76
C PHE A 69 -3.65 -1.33 18.68
N SER A 70 -3.60 -0.76 19.89
CA SER A 70 -4.68 -0.90 20.88
C SER A 70 -5.86 0.05 20.65
N GLY A 71 -5.72 1.08 19.83
CA GLY A 71 -6.80 1.98 19.46
C GLY A 71 -7.47 1.63 18.14
N ASP A 72 -8.65 2.20 17.92
CA ASP A 72 -9.38 2.07 16.66
C ASP A 72 -8.75 2.92 15.56
N GLN A 73 -8.70 2.40 14.33
CA GLN A 73 -8.14 3.07 13.16
C GLN A 73 -9.18 3.19 12.06
N GLN A 74 -9.47 4.42 11.64
CA GLN A 74 -10.30 4.69 10.45
C GLN A 74 -9.41 4.73 9.20
N LEU A 75 -9.68 3.83 8.27
CA LEU A 75 -8.84 3.57 7.12
C LEU A 75 -9.68 3.56 5.83
N GLN A 76 -9.00 3.65 4.70
CA GLN A 76 -9.57 3.43 3.37
C GLN A 76 -8.81 2.33 2.66
N TYR A 77 -9.50 1.53 1.85
CA TYR A 77 -8.88 0.57 0.94
C TYR A 77 -9.39 0.69 -0.49
N ARG A 78 -8.55 0.24 -1.44
CA ARG A 78 -8.90 0.11 -2.86
C ARG A 78 -8.26 -1.15 -3.44
N PHE A 79 -9.05 -1.90 -4.22
CA PHE A 79 -8.55 -3.02 -5.02
C PHE A 79 -8.19 -2.55 -6.43
N TYR A 80 -7.01 -2.97 -6.89
CA TYR A 80 -6.54 -2.90 -8.27
C TYR A 80 -6.51 -4.32 -8.83
N TRP A 81 -6.93 -4.47 -10.07
CA TRP A 81 -7.18 -5.77 -10.68
C TRP A 81 -6.28 -5.96 -11.89
N TYR A 82 -5.72 -7.15 -12.01
CA TYR A 82 -4.74 -7.49 -13.04
C TYR A 82 -5.14 -8.78 -13.74
N ASP A 83 -4.75 -8.90 -15.01
CA ASP A 83 -4.89 -10.14 -15.77
C ASP A 83 -3.81 -11.17 -15.37
N ASP A 84 -3.80 -12.29 -16.08
CA ASP A 84 -2.84 -13.38 -15.88
C ASP A 84 -1.38 -12.99 -16.22
N GLN A 85 -1.20 -11.99 -17.09
CA GLN A 85 0.10 -11.42 -17.45
C GLN A 85 0.55 -10.31 -16.49
N GLY A 86 -0.26 -9.95 -15.50
CA GLY A 86 0.03 -8.91 -14.52
C GLY A 86 -0.21 -7.49 -15.02
N LEU A 87 -0.95 -7.32 -16.13
CA LEU A 87 -1.35 -6.01 -16.64
C LEU A 87 -2.64 -5.55 -15.97
N GLU A 88 -2.75 -4.24 -15.69
CA GLU A 88 -3.95 -3.70 -15.07
C GLU A 88 -5.15 -3.79 -16.03
N VAL A 89 -6.25 -4.35 -15.53
CA VAL A 89 -7.48 -4.51 -16.31
C VAL A 89 -8.27 -3.21 -16.25
N ASN A 90 -8.15 -2.41 -17.30
CA ASN A 90 -8.86 -1.13 -17.43
C ASN A 90 -10.37 -1.26 -17.24
N GLY A 91 -10.94 -0.38 -16.41
CA GLY A 91 -12.37 -0.36 -16.09
C GLY A 91 -12.83 -1.49 -15.17
N SER A 92 -11.90 -2.21 -14.52
CA SER A 92 -12.19 -3.10 -13.39
C SER A 92 -11.83 -2.47 -12.04
N ASP A 93 -11.39 -1.21 -12.01
CA ASP A 93 -10.92 -0.56 -10.80
C ASP A 93 -12.02 -0.41 -9.75
N SER A 94 -11.71 -0.72 -8.50
CA SER A 94 -12.66 -0.54 -7.40
C SER A 94 -12.63 0.90 -6.87
N PRO A 95 -13.74 1.46 -6.36
CA PRO A 95 -13.70 2.74 -5.66
C PRO A 95 -12.97 2.59 -4.31
N TRP A 96 -12.51 3.71 -3.76
CA TRP A 96 -12.06 3.76 -2.37
C TRP A 96 -13.23 3.45 -1.42
N ARG A 97 -12.98 2.60 -0.43
CA ARG A 97 -13.95 2.21 0.60
C ARG A 97 -13.38 2.47 1.98
N THR A 98 -14.15 3.11 2.85
CA THR A 98 -13.78 3.36 4.24
C THR A 98 -14.12 2.17 5.12
N PHE A 99 -13.30 1.90 6.13
CA PHE A 99 -13.51 0.88 7.13
C PHE A 99 -12.83 1.24 8.45
N ILE A 100 -13.19 0.52 9.53
CA ILE A 100 -12.59 0.70 10.86
C ILE A 100 -12.02 -0.63 11.30
N VAL A 101 -10.71 -0.66 11.61
CA VAL A 101 -10.10 -1.77 12.33
C VAL A 101 -10.07 -1.39 13.80
N ARG A 102 -10.69 -2.21 14.66
CA ARG A 102 -10.66 -1.97 16.11
C ARG A 102 -9.33 -2.37 16.72
N GLY A 103 -9.05 -1.81 17.89
CA GLY A 103 -7.83 -2.13 18.63
C GLY A 103 -7.66 -3.63 18.89
N LEU A 104 -6.50 -4.17 18.52
CA LEU A 104 -6.14 -5.60 18.65
C LEU A 104 -7.10 -6.59 17.96
N ASP A 105 -8.01 -6.10 17.13
CA ASP A 105 -9.04 -6.91 16.49
C ASP A 105 -8.62 -7.36 15.08
N THR A 106 -9.24 -8.44 14.62
CA THR A 106 -9.07 -8.97 13.26
C THR A 106 -10.28 -8.67 12.42
N MET A 107 -10.07 -8.19 11.20
CA MET A 107 -11.15 -7.99 10.25
C MET A 107 -10.74 -8.31 8.82
N SER A 108 -11.72 -8.59 7.97
CA SER A 108 -11.49 -8.83 6.56
C SER A 108 -12.06 -7.72 5.68
N VAL A 109 -11.29 -7.34 4.66
CA VAL A 109 -11.74 -6.48 3.56
C VAL A 109 -11.83 -7.30 2.28
N GLN A 110 -12.76 -6.96 1.41
CA GLN A 110 -12.99 -7.71 0.17
C GLN A 110 -13.37 -6.81 -1.00
N GLY A 111 -13.08 -7.31 -2.20
CA GLY A 111 -13.45 -6.70 -3.47
C GLY A 111 -13.80 -7.78 -4.49
N VAL A 112 -14.58 -7.41 -5.51
CA VAL A 112 -14.88 -8.25 -6.67
C VAL A 112 -14.53 -7.46 -7.92
N ALA A 113 -13.83 -8.08 -8.88
CA ALA A 113 -13.55 -7.48 -10.16
C ALA A 113 -14.84 -7.18 -10.92
N MET A 114 -14.80 -6.19 -11.81
CA MET A 114 -15.94 -5.86 -12.69
C MET A 114 -15.86 -6.56 -14.03
N LYS A 115 -14.74 -7.25 -14.28
CA LYS A 115 -14.37 -7.84 -15.56
C LYS A 115 -13.81 -9.25 -15.38
N PRO A 116 -14.20 -10.23 -16.21
CA PRO A 116 -13.75 -11.61 -16.09
C PRO A 116 -12.28 -11.80 -16.49
N GLU A 117 -11.69 -10.85 -17.24
CA GLU A 117 -10.27 -10.89 -17.60
C GLU A 117 -9.35 -10.66 -16.39
N ALA A 118 -9.87 -10.09 -15.30
CA ALA A 118 -9.14 -9.93 -14.06
C ALA A 118 -9.02 -11.29 -13.34
N THR A 119 -7.79 -11.70 -13.07
CA THR A 119 -7.48 -12.96 -12.36
C THR A 119 -6.64 -12.73 -11.10
N GLN A 120 -6.01 -11.57 -10.99
CA GLN A 120 -5.14 -11.19 -9.87
C GLN A 120 -5.56 -9.85 -9.29
N PHE A 121 -5.09 -9.55 -8.07
CA PHE A 121 -5.35 -8.26 -7.43
C PHE A 121 -4.20 -7.78 -6.56
N ARG A 122 -4.18 -6.47 -6.35
CA ARG A 122 -3.47 -5.79 -5.27
C ARG A 122 -4.46 -4.92 -4.51
N ILE A 123 -4.28 -4.79 -3.20
CA ILE A 123 -5.02 -3.87 -2.37
C ILE A 123 -4.09 -2.77 -1.84
N GLN A 124 -4.55 -1.53 -1.91
CA GLN A 124 -3.92 -0.40 -1.22
C GLN A 124 -4.74 -0.03 -0.01
N ILE A 125 -4.09 0.20 1.12
CA ILE A 125 -4.72 0.59 2.39
C ILE A 125 -4.04 1.87 2.88
N ARG A 126 -4.83 2.88 3.25
CA ARG A 126 -4.33 4.16 3.77
C ARG A 126 -5.18 4.66 4.94
N THR A 127 -4.65 5.59 5.72
CA THR A 127 -5.42 6.32 6.73
C THR A 127 -6.50 7.17 6.06
N LEU A 128 -7.65 7.30 6.71
CA LEU A 128 -8.66 8.29 6.33
C LEU A 128 -8.14 9.69 6.69
N GLU A 129 -8.01 10.58 5.71
CA GLU A 129 -7.69 12.01 5.90
C GLU A 129 -8.91 12.83 6.31
#